data_AF-A0AAD9D9T4-F1
#
_entry.id   AF-A0AAD9D9T4-F1
#
_cell.length_a   1.000
_cell.length_b   1.000
_cell.length_c   1.000
_cell.angle_alpha   90.00
_cell.angle_beta   90.00
_cell.angle_gamma   90.00
#
_symmetry.space_group_name_H-M   'P 1'
#
loop_
_entity.id
_entity.type
_entity.pdbx_description
1 polymer ?
#
loop_
_entity_poly.entity_id
_entity_poly.type
_entity_poly.pdbx_seq_one_letter_code
_entity_poly.pdbx_strand_id
1 'polypeptide(L)'
;MRRALRENHIRGVKTNIPFLLNVMHHPDFKRGNFNLNFIENNPKLLEKRFTTASIAASDPDLESCGQKYDHIEGYLKYIANLAVNGHPTSLGADPALVKSVNNEDVSAPSIVEIESILTKSKKKMIGEALDAPQWRKILREHGPNALATAVRSHQNVLVTDTTWRDAHQSLLATRMRTADILKAAEATNVAFKVSDVFSIEMWGGATFDVSYNFLRECPWERLEKLREAAPDMLFQMLLRGANAVGYTVYPDNVVYEFCKQAYESGNDVFRVFDSLNYIENMQLGIGAAAASGGFVEAAICYTGNVTSNDPNNKYDLAYYLDYAQQLVDLGTNALAIKDMAGLLTPKATKMLVSELRAKFPDVPIHLHSHDTAGMALASMYAASEAGADIVDGAIDSMSGLSSQPCLGALVAALGDRNNINLDALQVLNEYWESVRHQYSPFEVQQLNAAIGSSVYKHEIPGGQYTNLLFQSKQLGLSGRFAEVKKAYQMANILLGDIPKVTPSSKVVGDLAQAFLNLKISPEELVDNASNLPLPQSVVEYFQGALGPPPGGFPEPFRTNVLKGRPLKDGRAMFEGRPGAELKSYDFTTAEANLKKAYGTRGSRKRKCSRMRCTPKSLKILWNLRRLTARDH
;
A
#
# COMPACT_ATOMS: atom_id res chain seq x y z
N MET A 1 -1.21 55.32 12.60
CA MET A 1 -0.81 54.34 13.63
C MET A 1 -1.14 52.88 13.26
N ARG A 2 -2.41 52.47 13.02
CA ARG A 2 -2.75 51.07 12.65
C ARG A 2 -1.94 50.49 11.48
N ARG A 3 -1.75 51.27 10.40
CA ARG A 3 -0.93 50.89 9.24
C ARG A 3 0.53 50.64 9.64
N ALA A 4 1.15 51.61 10.29
CA ALA A 4 2.53 51.51 10.78
C ALA A 4 2.77 50.29 11.71
N LEU A 5 1.82 49.99 12.61
CA LEU A 5 1.89 48.81 13.48
C LEU A 5 1.82 47.49 12.70
N ARG A 6 1.15 47.44 11.54
CA ARG A 6 1.07 46.26 10.67
C ARG A 6 2.30 46.11 9.77
N GLU A 7 2.88 47.23 9.35
CA GLU A 7 4.08 47.28 8.48
C GLU A 7 5.37 46.98 9.24
N ASN A 8 5.37 47.14 10.56
CA ASN A 8 6.52 46.84 11.42
C ASN A 8 6.85 45.34 11.43
N HIS A 9 8.11 45.02 11.09
CA HIS A 9 8.64 43.66 11.07
C HIS A 9 9.66 43.46 12.19
N ILE A 10 9.19 43.00 13.35
CA ILE A 10 10.05 42.62 14.48
C ILE A 10 10.07 41.10 14.59
N ARG A 11 11.26 40.50 14.50
CA ARG A 11 11.48 39.04 14.58
C ARG A 11 12.36 38.71 15.80
N GLY A 12 12.27 37.49 16.31
CA GLY A 12 13.10 36.98 17.41
C GLY A 12 12.57 37.23 18.83
N VAL A 13 11.69 38.22 19.02
CA VAL A 13 11.08 38.53 20.33
C VAL A 13 9.56 38.73 20.23
N LYS A 14 8.84 38.46 21.33
CA LYS A 14 7.41 38.76 21.41
C LYS A 14 7.21 40.27 21.53
N THR A 15 6.20 40.80 20.85
CA THR A 15 5.83 42.22 20.92
C THR A 15 4.39 42.39 21.43
N ASN A 16 4.09 43.57 21.95
CA ASN A 16 2.73 43.95 22.34
C ASN A 16 1.88 44.49 21.16
N ILE A 17 2.38 44.42 19.92
CA ILE A 17 1.69 44.89 18.72
C ILE A 17 0.27 44.30 18.57
N PRO A 18 0.05 42.98 18.76
CA PRO A 18 -1.30 42.41 18.75
C PRO A 18 -2.28 43.07 19.73
N PHE A 19 -1.80 43.38 20.94
CA PHE A 19 -2.58 44.05 21.97
C PHE A 19 -2.89 45.51 21.58
N LEU A 20 -1.90 46.26 21.07
CA LEU A 20 -2.12 47.62 20.58
C LEU A 20 -3.14 47.64 19.44
N LEU A 21 -3.10 46.66 18.54
CA LEU A 21 -4.08 46.53 17.47
C LEU A 21 -5.48 46.18 17.98
N ASN A 22 -5.60 45.33 19.01
CA ASN A 22 -6.88 45.07 19.69
C ASN A 22 -7.48 46.36 20.26
N VAL A 23 -6.68 47.15 20.97
CA VAL A 23 -7.10 48.44 21.55
C VAL A 23 -7.58 49.40 20.45
N MET A 24 -6.78 49.59 19.41
CA MET A 24 -7.09 50.50 18.30
C MET A 24 -8.32 50.09 17.46
N HIS A 25 -8.75 48.83 17.55
CA HIS A 25 -9.93 48.33 16.85
C HIS A 25 -11.22 48.44 17.65
N HIS A 26 -11.12 48.63 18.97
CA HIS A 26 -12.28 48.69 19.86
C HIS A 26 -13.19 49.88 19.51
N PRO A 27 -14.53 49.69 19.39
CA PRO A 27 -15.46 50.77 19.04
C PRO A 27 -15.36 51.98 19.96
N ASP A 28 -15.19 51.75 21.26
CA ASP A 28 -15.08 52.80 22.25
C ASP A 28 -13.77 53.58 22.14
N PHE A 29 -12.66 52.90 21.81
CA PHE A 29 -11.39 53.57 21.53
C PHE A 29 -11.48 54.43 20.26
N LYS A 30 -12.15 53.93 19.20
CA LYS A 30 -12.36 54.69 17.95
C LYS A 30 -13.23 55.92 18.13
N ARG A 31 -14.24 55.84 19.00
CA ARG A 31 -15.17 56.93 19.31
C ARG A 31 -14.62 57.91 20.35
N GLY A 32 -13.45 57.65 20.94
CA GLY A 32 -12.91 58.45 22.03
C GLY A 32 -13.62 58.25 23.38
N ASN A 33 -14.50 57.24 23.49
CA ASN A 33 -15.34 57.00 24.66
C ASN A 33 -14.69 55.98 25.61
N PHE A 34 -13.57 56.33 26.23
CA PHE A 34 -12.84 55.43 27.13
C PHE A 34 -12.35 56.16 28.38
N ASN A 35 -12.13 55.41 29.46
CA ASN A 35 -11.66 55.93 30.75
C ASN A 35 -10.44 55.12 31.25
N LEU A 36 -9.97 55.44 32.45
CA LEU A 36 -8.81 54.76 33.07
C LEU A 36 -9.01 53.24 33.22
N ASN A 37 -10.26 52.79 33.37
CA ASN A 37 -10.61 51.37 33.55
C ASN A 37 -10.89 50.67 32.22
N PHE A 38 -10.66 51.32 31.07
CA PHE A 38 -11.01 50.79 29.75
C PHE A 38 -10.44 49.40 29.47
N ILE A 39 -9.17 49.16 29.78
CA ILE A 39 -8.53 47.86 29.53
C ILE A 39 -9.11 46.79 30.46
N GLU A 40 -9.28 47.11 31.75
CA GLU A 40 -9.85 46.21 32.76
C GLU A 40 -11.29 45.81 32.44
N ASN A 41 -12.10 46.78 31.99
CA ASN A 41 -13.49 46.57 31.59
C ASN A 41 -13.62 45.79 30.27
N ASN A 42 -12.52 45.63 29.52
CA ASN A 42 -12.49 44.94 28.23
C ASN A 42 -11.43 43.83 28.22
N PRO A 43 -11.57 42.76 29.04
CA PRO A 43 -10.57 41.69 29.16
C PRO A 43 -10.30 40.96 27.84
N LYS A 44 -11.26 41.02 26.91
CA LYS A 44 -11.16 40.52 25.54
C LYS A 44 -10.04 41.19 24.72
N LEU A 45 -9.53 42.36 25.13
CA LEU A 45 -8.37 43.02 24.52
C LEU A 45 -7.06 42.26 24.76
N LEU A 46 -7.00 41.40 25.78
CA LEU A 46 -5.83 40.57 26.10
C LEU A 46 -5.85 39.24 25.32
N GLU A 47 -6.97 38.89 24.70
CA GLU A 47 -7.06 37.74 23.81
C GLU A 47 -6.28 38.02 22.51
N LYS A 48 -5.56 37.03 21.98
CA LYS A 48 -4.87 37.12 20.69
C LYS A 48 -5.88 37.10 19.52
N ARG A 49 -6.69 38.16 19.39
CA ARG A 49 -7.65 38.31 18.29
C ARG A 49 -7.00 38.80 17.01
N PHE A 50 -5.96 39.62 17.11
CA PHE A 50 -5.21 40.16 15.97
C PHE A 50 -3.73 39.70 15.98
N THR A 51 -3.45 38.49 15.50
CA THR A 51 -2.13 38.17 14.94
C THR A 51 -1.98 38.85 13.57
N THR A 52 -0.74 39.13 13.13
CA THR A 52 -0.48 39.68 11.77
C THR A 52 -1.15 38.87 10.66
N ALA A 53 -1.35 37.56 10.87
CA ALA A 53 -2.11 36.68 9.98
C ALA A 53 -3.65 36.89 10.07
N SER A 54 -4.23 37.01 11.27
CA SER A 54 -5.70 37.13 11.46
C SER A 54 -6.33 38.46 11.02
N ILE A 55 -5.53 39.49 10.75
CA ILE A 55 -6.04 40.83 10.45
C ILE A 55 -6.60 40.95 9.02
N ALA A 56 -6.15 40.11 8.10
CA ALA A 56 -6.74 40.02 6.77
C ALA A 56 -8.07 39.22 6.76
N ALA A 57 -8.56 38.79 7.92
CA ALA A 57 -9.84 38.09 8.09
C ALA A 57 -10.92 38.92 8.81
N SER A 58 -10.69 40.21 9.09
CA SER A 58 -11.68 41.06 9.78
C SER A 58 -12.66 41.77 8.83
N ASP A 59 -12.76 41.30 7.59
CA ASP A 59 -13.80 41.68 6.63
C ASP A 59 -14.99 40.73 6.82
N PRO A 60 -16.24 41.20 7.00
CA PRO A 60 -17.41 40.34 7.16
C PRO A 60 -17.61 39.36 5.99
N ASP A 61 -17.08 39.66 4.80
CA ASP A 61 -17.15 38.79 3.61
C ASP A 61 -16.09 37.66 3.61
N LEU A 62 -15.23 37.58 4.63
CA LEU A 62 -14.06 36.69 4.69
C LEU A 62 -14.14 35.62 5.80
N GLU A 63 -15.34 35.22 6.27
CA GLU A 63 -15.50 34.04 7.16
C GLU A 63 -14.92 32.74 6.56
N SER A 64 -14.83 32.65 5.23
CA SER A 64 -14.14 31.56 4.51
C SER A 64 -12.61 31.57 4.69
N CYS A 65 -12.05 32.69 5.16
CA CYS A 65 -10.61 32.92 5.28
C CYS A 65 -10.02 32.47 6.63
N GLY A 66 -10.83 32.38 7.70
CA GLY A 66 -10.38 31.89 9.01
C GLY A 66 -9.80 30.46 8.97
N GLN A 67 -10.41 29.58 8.17
CA GLN A 67 -9.86 28.23 7.91
C GLN A 67 -8.53 28.30 7.13
N LYS A 68 -8.40 29.21 6.15
CA LYS A 68 -7.16 29.40 5.39
C LYS A 68 -5.99 29.83 6.30
N TYR A 69 -6.23 30.69 7.30
CA TYR A 69 -5.18 31.14 8.23
C TYR A 69 -4.72 30.05 9.22
N ASP A 70 -5.65 29.25 9.77
CA ASP A 70 -5.30 28.10 10.61
C ASP A 70 -4.47 27.06 9.84
N HIS A 71 -4.76 26.88 8.54
CA HIS A 71 -3.98 26.01 7.66
C HIS A 71 -2.57 26.54 7.40
N ILE A 72 -2.42 27.84 7.12
CA ILE A 72 -1.10 28.47 6.91
C ILE A 72 -0.26 28.37 8.19
N GLU A 73 -0.83 28.65 9.36
CA GLU A 73 -0.11 28.49 10.63
C GLU A 73 0.33 27.03 10.86
N GLY A 74 -0.53 26.07 10.49
CA GLY A 74 -0.20 24.64 10.52
C GLY A 74 1.00 24.28 9.64
N TYR A 75 1.02 24.76 8.39
CA TYR A 75 2.14 24.53 7.48
C TYR A 75 3.42 25.21 7.95
N LEU A 76 3.33 26.46 8.42
CA LEU A 76 4.48 27.18 8.97
C LEU A 76 5.05 26.48 10.20
N LYS A 77 4.21 25.93 11.09
CA LYS A 77 4.66 25.11 12.22
C LYS A 77 5.35 23.83 11.77
N TYR A 78 4.82 23.18 10.74
CA TYR A 78 5.44 21.98 10.18
C TYR A 78 6.82 22.27 9.58
N ILE A 79 6.93 23.31 8.74
CA ILE A 79 8.19 23.74 8.12
C ILE A 79 9.17 24.21 9.20
N ALA A 80 8.74 25.00 10.16
CA ALA A 80 9.58 25.44 11.28
C ALA A 80 10.09 24.26 12.12
N ASN A 81 9.23 23.27 12.40
CA ASN A 81 9.65 22.06 13.09
C ASN A 81 10.68 21.27 12.28
N LEU A 82 10.51 21.13 10.97
CA LEU A 82 11.46 20.46 10.09
C LEU A 82 12.80 21.21 10.03
N ALA A 83 12.76 22.55 9.97
CA ALA A 83 13.96 23.39 9.92
C ALA A 83 14.76 23.32 11.24
N VAL A 84 14.08 23.22 12.39
CA VAL A 84 14.74 23.15 13.72
C VAL A 84 15.17 21.74 14.09
N ASN A 85 14.29 20.75 13.90
CA ASN A 85 14.49 19.39 14.40
C ASN A 85 14.95 18.41 13.31
N GLY A 86 14.99 18.84 12.04
CA GLY A 86 15.32 17.99 10.91
C GLY A 86 14.23 16.96 10.60
N HIS A 87 14.52 16.10 9.63
CA HIS A 87 13.64 15.00 9.24
C HIS A 87 13.53 13.97 10.38
N PRO A 88 12.32 13.51 10.77
CA PRO A 88 12.18 12.57 11.88
C PRO A 88 12.88 11.24 11.59
N THR A 89 13.72 10.79 12.52
CA THR A 89 14.45 9.51 12.43
C THR A 89 13.52 8.31 12.39
N SER A 90 12.34 8.41 13.01
CA SER A 90 11.31 7.36 13.00
C SER A 90 10.74 7.04 11.63
N LEU A 91 10.95 7.89 10.62
CA LEU A 91 10.52 7.63 9.24
C LEU A 91 11.45 6.63 8.53
N GLY A 92 12.64 6.36 9.07
CA GLY A 92 13.62 5.42 8.52
C GLY A 92 14.43 5.97 7.34
N ALA A 93 14.45 7.29 7.15
CA ALA A 93 15.28 7.93 6.13
C ALA A 93 16.77 7.91 6.54
N ASP A 94 17.67 7.70 5.57
CA ASP A 94 19.11 7.88 5.76
C ASP A 94 19.44 9.37 6.00
N PRO A 95 19.88 9.75 7.22
CA PRO A 95 20.17 11.14 7.54
C PRO A 95 21.30 11.76 6.70
N ALA A 96 22.20 10.93 6.14
CA ALA A 96 23.28 11.42 5.28
C ALA A 96 22.72 11.92 3.94
N LEU A 97 21.80 11.17 3.35
CA LEU A 97 21.16 11.52 2.09
C LEU A 97 20.16 12.66 2.24
N VAL A 98 19.43 12.75 3.36
CA VAL A 98 18.49 13.86 3.61
C VAL A 98 19.16 15.23 3.45
N LYS A 99 20.44 15.35 3.81
CA LYS A 99 21.18 16.62 3.74
C LYS A 99 21.68 16.97 2.34
N SER A 100 21.76 16.00 1.43
CA SER A 100 22.29 16.18 0.07
C SER A 100 21.21 16.27 -0.99
N VAL A 101 19.94 15.99 -0.65
CA VAL A 101 18.83 16.11 -1.59
C VAL A 101 18.48 17.59 -1.79
N ASN A 102 18.76 18.08 -3.01
CA ASN A 102 18.18 19.32 -3.49
C ASN A 102 16.78 19.01 -4.05
N ASN A 103 15.74 19.45 -3.33
CA ASN A 103 14.37 19.36 -3.83
C ASN A 103 14.13 20.44 -4.86
N GLU A 104 14.39 20.12 -6.13
CA GLU A 104 13.90 20.90 -7.26
C GLU A 104 12.43 20.54 -7.53
N ASP A 105 11.66 21.50 -8.05
CA ASP A 105 10.28 21.23 -8.43
C ASP A 105 10.25 20.41 -9.72
N VAL A 106 9.89 19.14 -9.60
CA VAL A 106 9.73 18.25 -10.75
C VAL A 106 8.43 18.61 -11.47
N SER A 107 8.56 19.00 -12.73
CA SER A 107 7.44 19.33 -13.62
C SER A 107 6.61 18.08 -13.91
N ALA A 108 5.30 18.24 -14.10
CA ALA A 108 4.44 17.14 -14.53
C ALA A 108 4.84 16.64 -15.94
N PRO A 109 4.63 15.34 -16.26
CA PRO A 109 4.88 14.85 -17.61
C PRO A 109 4.03 15.59 -18.65
N SER A 110 4.60 15.83 -19.82
CA SER A 110 3.96 16.63 -20.87
C SER A 110 2.84 15.86 -21.57
N ILE A 111 1.58 16.21 -21.27
CA ILE A 111 0.40 15.63 -21.93
C ILE A 111 0.42 15.91 -23.44
N VAL A 112 0.76 17.15 -23.83
CA VAL A 112 0.81 17.58 -25.24
C VAL A 112 1.82 16.74 -26.04
N GLU A 113 2.95 16.39 -25.41
CA GLU A 113 3.95 15.53 -26.04
C GLU A 113 3.45 14.11 -26.22
N ILE A 114 2.85 13.51 -25.17
CA ILE A 114 2.24 12.18 -25.25
C ILE A 114 1.17 12.12 -26.36
N GLU A 115 0.27 13.10 -26.42
CA GLU A 115 -0.77 13.16 -27.47
C GLU A 115 -0.17 13.28 -28.87
N SER A 116 0.89 14.07 -29.02
CA SER A 116 1.64 14.22 -30.28
C SER A 116 2.28 12.90 -30.72
N ILE A 117 2.91 12.17 -29.78
CA ILE A 117 3.50 10.85 -30.00
C ILE A 117 2.42 9.87 -30.46
N LEU A 118 1.33 9.73 -29.69
CA LEU A 118 0.25 8.79 -29.99
C LEU A 118 -0.42 9.09 -31.34
N THR A 119 -0.64 10.37 -31.66
CA THR A 119 -1.22 10.79 -32.95
C THR A 119 -0.32 10.46 -34.13
N LYS A 120 1.00 10.65 -34.00
CA LYS A 120 1.97 10.31 -35.05
C LYS A 120 2.04 8.80 -35.30
N SER A 121 2.01 8.00 -34.22
CA SER A 121 1.99 6.53 -34.34
C SER A 121 0.74 6.04 -35.05
N LYS A 122 -0.44 6.58 -34.71
CA LYS A 122 -1.70 6.26 -35.43
C LYS A 122 -1.63 6.56 -36.93
N LYS A 123 -1.03 7.69 -37.34
CA LYS A 123 -0.89 8.05 -38.77
C LYS A 123 0.06 7.12 -39.56
N LYS A 124 1.01 6.45 -38.90
CA LYS A 124 1.90 5.46 -39.55
C LYS A 124 1.21 4.12 -39.78
N MET A 125 0.12 3.82 -39.07
CA MET A 125 -0.64 2.58 -39.21
C MET A 125 -1.88 2.83 -40.07
N ILE A 126 -1.86 2.41 -41.33
CA ILE A 126 -3.00 2.55 -42.25
C ILE A 126 -3.97 1.38 -41.97
N GLY A 127 -5.08 1.62 -41.27
CA GLY A 127 -6.11 0.61 -40.96
C GLY A 127 -6.86 0.90 -39.66
N GLU A 128 -8.11 0.45 -39.54
CA GLU A 128 -9.01 0.74 -38.41
C GLU A 128 -8.40 0.38 -37.04
N ALA A 129 -8.69 1.23 -36.05
CA ALA A 129 -7.91 1.45 -34.84
C ALA A 129 -7.64 0.22 -33.96
N LEU A 130 -6.36 -0.01 -33.67
CA LEU A 130 -5.80 -0.84 -32.59
C LEU A 130 -6.07 -0.29 -31.18
N ASP A 131 -7.12 0.52 -30.99
CA ASP A 131 -7.43 1.07 -29.67
C ASP A 131 -7.91 -0.07 -28.77
N ALA A 132 -7.21 -0.30 -27.66
CA ALA A 132 -7.66 -1.27 -26.67
C ALA A 132 -9.07 -0.90 -26.17
N PRO A 133 -9.91 -1.89 -25.83
CA PRO A 133 -11.18 -1.63 -25.20
C PRO A 133 -11.04 -0.74 -23.96
N GLN A 134 -12.03 0.13 -23.72
CA GLN A 134 -12.08 0.94 -22.49
C GLN A 134 -12.46 0.03 -21.30
N TRP A 135 -11.47 -0.65 -20.72
CA TRP A 135 -11.65 -1.70 -19.71
C TRP A 135 -12.54 -1.27 -18.54
N ARG A 136 -12.34 -0.06 -18.01
CA ARG A 136 -13.15 0.47 -16.91
C ARG A 136 -14.60 0.69 -17.32
N LYS A 137 -14.84 1.17 -18.53
CA LYS A 137 -16.20 1.38 -19.04
C LYS A 137 -16.96 0.05 -19.10
N ILE A 138 -16.30 -1.02 -19.57
CA ILE A 138 -16.88 -2.37 -19.59
C ILE A 138 -17.29 -2.80 -18.18
N LEU A 139 -16.41 -2.64 -17.18
CA LEU A 139 -16.77 -2.97 -15.79
C LEU A 139 -17.96 -2.15 -15.29
N ARG A 140 -17.97 -0.84 -15.53
CA ARG A 140 -18.97 0.07 -14.98
C ARG A 140 -20.34 -0.06 -15.66
N GLU A 141 -20.38 -0.40 -16.95
CA GLU A 141 -21.62 -0.51 -17.72
C GLU A 141 -22.15 -1.95 -17.81
N HIS A 142 -21.28 -2.95 -17.81
CA HIS A 142 -21.63 -4.35 -18.06
C HIS A 142 -21.22 -5.32 -16.93
N GLY A 143 -20.52 -4.83 -15.92
CA GLY A 143 -20.16 -5.61 -14.73
C GLY A 143 -18.90 -6.48 -14.89
N PRO A 144 -18.48 -7.14 -13.80
CA PRO A 144 -17.18 -7.81 -13.73
C PRO A 144 -17.08 -9.07 -14.61
N ASN A 145 -18.19 -9.80 -14.82
CA ASN A 145 -18.20 -10.97 -15.71
C ASN A 145 -18.02 -10.58 -17.19
N ALA A 146 -18.60 -9.45 -17.59
CA ALA A 146 -18.41 -8.91 -18.93
C ALA A 146 -16.96 -8.47 -19.14
N LEU A 147 -16.35 -7.85 -18.12
CA LEU A 147 -14.92 -7.51 -18.15
C LEU A 147 -14.05 -8.78 -18.26
N ALA A 148 -14.33 -9.83 -17.48
CA ALA A 148 -13.57 -11.09 -17.54
C ALA A 148 -13.64 -11.71 -18.95
N THR A 149 -14.84 -11.75 -19.54
CA THR A 149 -15.05 -12.25 -20.90
C THR A 149 -14.30 -11.41 -21.93
N ALA A 150 -14.33 -10.07 -21.78
CA ALA A 150 -13.62 -9.16 -22.67
C ALA A 150 -12.10 -9.32 -22.59
N VAL A 151 -11.54 -9.45 -21.38
CA VAL A 151 -10.12 -9.75 -21.16
C VAL A 151 -9.75 -11.07 -21.81
N ARG A 152 -10.51 -12.13 -21.57
CA ARG A 152 -10.21 -13.46 -22.13
C ARG A 152 -10.30 -13.51 -23.66
N SER A 153 -11.18 -12.71 -24.25
CA SER A 153 -11.36 -12.63 -25.71
C SER A 153 -10.32 -11.75 -26.40
N HIS A 154 -9.60 -10.92 -25.63
CA HIS A 154 -8.58 -10.04 -26.16
C HIS A 154 -7.36 -10.83 -26.63
N GLN A 155 -6.83 -10.49 -27.81
CA GLN A 155 -5.77 -11.27 -28.46
C GLN A 155 -4.38 -10.99 -27.87
N ASN A 156 -4.14 -9.75 -27.45
CA ASN A 156 -2.86 -9.32 -26.91
C ASN A 156 -2.79 -9.64 -25.41
N VAL A 157 -1.57 -9.72 -24.89
CA VAL A 157 -1.39 -9.76 -23.43
C VAL A 157 -1.55 -8.34 -22.88
N LEU A 158 -2.33 -8.22 -21.82
CA LEU A 158 -2.49 -6.95 -21.13
C LEU A 158 -1.40 -6.75 -20.07
N VAL A 159 -1.14 -5.50 -19.73
CA VAL A 159 -0.18 -5.15 -18.67
C VAL A 159 -0.86 -4.36 -17.55
N THR A 160 -0.49 -4.63 -16.30
CA THR A 160 -0.83 -3.78 -15.17
C THR A 160 0.42 -3.03 -14.68
N ASP A 161 0.32 -1.72 -14.56
CA ASP A 161 1.39 -0.87 -14.01
C ASP A 161 1.32 -0.85 -12.49
N THR A 162 2.39 -1.28 -11.80
CA THR A 162 2.48 -1.32 -10.33
C THR A 162 3.22 -0.13 -9.73
N THR A 163 3.59 0.87 -10.54
CA THR A 163 4.41 2.02 -10.13
C THR A 163 3.81 2.78 -8.95
N TRP A 164 2.48 2.90 -8.89
CA TRP A 164 1.79 3.69 -7.85
C TRP A 164 1.58 2.93 -6.53
N ARG A 165 1.93 1.64 -6.45
CA ARG A 165 1.74 0.79 -5.26
C ARG A 165 2.97 -0.08 -4.96
N ASP A 166 3.14 -1.19 -5.66
CA ASP A 166 4.13 -2.20 -5.24
C ASP A 166 5.57 -1.79 -5.50
N ALA A 167 5.80 -1.01 -6.56
CA ALA A 167 7.14 -0.56 -6.92
C ALA A 167 7.79 0.26 -5.79
N HIS A 168 7.14 1.35 -5.35
CA HIS A 168 7.66 2.15 -4.25
C HIS A 168 7.52 1.46 -2.89
N GLN A 169 6.57 0.52 -2.73
CA GLN A 169 6.54 -0.34 -1.55
C GLN A 169 7.82 -1.20 -1.43
N SER A 170 8.31 -1.69 -2.56
CA SER A 170 9.49 -2.56 -2.65
C SER A 170 10.81 -1.78 -2.61
N LEU A 171 10.87 -0.61 -3.26
CA LEU A 171 12.10 0.16 -3.47
C LEU A 171 12.30 1.29 -2.47
N LEU A 172 11.21 1.89 -1.97
CA LEU A 172 11.22 3.16 -1.24
C LEU A 172 10.43 3.07 0.08
N ALA A 173 10.30 1.88 0.66
CA ALA A 173 9.56 1.63 1.89
C ALA A 173 8.13 2.23 1.88
N THR A 174 7.46 2.21 0.73
CA THR A 174 6.10 2.74 0.52
C THR A 174 5.98 4.25 0.75
N ARG A 175 7.08 5.02 0.66
CA ARG A 175 7.10 6.43 1.04
C ARG A 175 6.60 7.39 -0.03
N MET A 176 6.26 6.90 -1.23
CA MET A 176 5.77 7.76 -2.32
C MET A 176 4.49 8.50 -1.93
N ARG A 177 4.50 9.82 -2.14
CA ARG A 177 3.46 10.73 -1.65
C ARG A 177 2.37 10.97 -2.69
N THR A 178 1.20 11.39 -2.19
CA THR A 178 0.04 11.70 -3.04
C THR A 178 0.37 12.80 -4.05
N ALA A 179 1.20 13.77 -3.65
CA ALA A 179 1.54 14.91 -4.51
C ALA A 179 2.24 14.48 -5.80
N ASP A 180 3.18 13.53 -5.71
CA ASP A 180 3.99 13.13 -6.87
C ASP A 180 3.22 12.14 -7.76
N ILE A 181 2.47 11.20 -7.16
CA ILE A 181 1.59 10.33 -7.94
C ILE A 181 0.52 11.14 -8.69
N LEU A 182 -0.08 12.14 -8.02
CA LEU A 182 -1.12 12.97 -8.62
C LEU A 182 -0.59 13.85 -9.76
N LYS A 183 0.65 14.35 -9.66
CA LYS A 183 1.30 15.12 -10.73
C LYS A 183 1.45 14.32 -12.03
N ALA A 184 1.63 12.99 -11.96
CA ALA A 184 1.73 12.12 -13.14
C ALA A 184 0.38 11.58 -13.64
N ALA A 185 -0.69 11.67 -12.83
CA ALA A 185 -1.90 10.88 -13.04
C ALA A 185 -2.61 11.15 -14.36
N GLU A 186 -2.77 12.43 -14.73
CA GLU A 186 -3.46 12.81 -15.97
C GLU A 186 -2.67 12.38 -17.21
N ALA A 187 -1.36 12.61 -17.23
CA ALA A 187 -0.47 12.14 -18.30
C ALA A 187 -0.47 10.61 -18.43
N THR A 188 -0.47 9.90 -17.30
CA THR A 188 -0.55 8.43 -17.26
C THR A 188 -1.88 7.94 -17.86
N ASN A 189 -3.00 8.57 -17.51
CA ASN A 189 -4.30 8.26 -18.09
C ASN A 189 -4.32 8.46 -19.60
N VAL A 190 -3.77 9.58 -20.09
CA VAL A 190 -3.69 9.86 -21.53
C VAL A 190 -2.82 8.83 -22.26
N ALA A 191 -1.69 8.45 -21.67
CA ALA A 191 -0.79 7.44 -22.25
C ALA A 191 -1.44 6.06 -22.32
N PHE A 192 -2.21 5.66 -21.30
CA PHE A 192 -2.65 4.27 -21.13
C PHE A 192 -4.07 3.97 -21.60
N LYS A 193 -5.01 4.93 -21.59
CA LYS A 193 -6.47 4.69 -21.76
C LYS A 193 -6.92 4.05 -23.08
N VAL A 194 -6.07 4.04 -24.11
CA VAL A 194 -6.35 3.41 -25.42
C VAL A 194 -5.36 2.29 -25.75
N SER A 195 -4.60 1.84 -24.77
CA SER A 195 -3.58 0.80 -24.92
C SER A 195 -3.90 -0.43 -24.08
N ASP A 196 -3.15 -1.51 -24.29
CA ASP A 196 -3.28 -2.82 -23.65
C ASP A 196 -2.81 -2.79 -22.18
N VAL A 197 -2.90 -1.63 -21.53
CA VAL A 197 -2.79 -1.49 -20.08
C VAL A 197 -4.15 -1.80 -19.47
N PHE A 198 -4.24 -2.92 -18.75
CA PHE A 198 -5.45 -3.34 -18.05
C PHE A 198 -5.79 -2.40 -16.89
N SER A 199 -4.83 -2.20 -15.98
CA SER A 199 -5.05 -1.45 -14.74
C SER A 199 -3.80 -0.73 -14.25
N ILE A 200 -4.00 0.21 -13.33
CA ILE A 200 -2.94 0.79 -12.51
C ILE A 200 -3.13 0.28 -11.08
N GLU A 201 -2.16 -0.45 -10.57
CA GLU A 201 -2.15 -0.85 -9.17
C GLU A 201 -1.66 0.32 -8.32
N MET A 202 -2.56 0.86 -7.51
CA MET A 202 -2.37 2.17 -6.86
C MET A 202 -2.78 2.20 -5.39
N TRP A 203 -3.32 1.10 -4.86
CA TRP A 203 -3.90 1.07 -3.51
C TRP A 203 -3.77 -0.28 -2.80
N GLY A 204 -4.12 -0.30 -1.51
CA GLY A 204 -3.98 -1.49 -0.68
C GLY A 204 -2.52 -1.80 -0.34
N GLY A 205 -2.24 -3.03 0.09
CA GLY A 205 -0.94 -3.36 0.67
C GLY A 205 -0.59 -2.40 1.82
N ALA A 206 0.67 -1.95 1.88
CA ALA A 206 1.15 -1.03 2.91
C ALA A 206 0.81 0.44 2.65
N THR A 207 0.24 0.79 1.48
CA THR A 207 -0.02 2.20 1.15
C THR A 207 -1.04 2.83 2.09
N PHE A 208 -1.98 2.04 2.61
CA PHE A 208 -3.06 2.52 3.47
C PHE A 208 -2.54 2.99 4.84
N ASP A 209 -1.77 2.15 5.55
CA ASP A 209 -1.24 2.49 6.87
C ASP A 209 -0.05 3.45 6.78
N VAL A 210 0.83 3.30 5.78
CA VAL A 210 1.99 4.17 5.62
C VAL A 210 1.59 5.62 5.34
N SER A 211 0.55 5.83 4.53
CA SER A 211 0.01 7.17 4.27
C SER A 211 -0.37 7.89 5.55
N TYR A 212 -1.05 7.20 6.49
CA TYR A 212 -1.43 7.79 7.77
C TYR A 212 -0.25 7.97 8.74
N ASN A 213 0.54 6.90 8.91
CA ASN A 213 1.51 6.82 10.00
C ASN A 213 2.79 7.60 9.69
N PHE A 214 3.22 7.59 8.43
CA PHE A 214 4.49 8.15 8.02
C PHE A 214 4.34 9.40 7.15
N LEU A 215 3.38 9.42 6.21
CA LEU A 215 3.23 10.52 5.26
C LEU A 215 2.31 11.63 5.74
N ARG A 216 1.49 11.37 6.77
CA ARG A 216 0.46 12.28 7.32
C ARG A 216 -0.56 12.69 6.25
N GLU A 217 -0.87 11.77 5.35
CA GLU A 217 -1.80 11.92 4.25
C GLU A 217 -2.96 10.92 4.40
N CYS A 218 -4.09 11.23 3.76
CA CYS A 218 -5.25 10.35 3.76
C CYS A 218 -5.23 9.48 2.48
N PRO A 219 -5.06 8.14 2.56
CA PRO A 219 -5.17 7.25 1.41
C PRO A 219 -6.51 7.39 0.67
N TRP A 220 -7.63 7.66 1.38
CA TRP A 220 -8.93 7.86 0.72
C TRP A 220 -8.93 9.11 -0.15
N GLU A 221 -8.36 10.21 0.36
CA GLU A 221 -8.19 11.45 -0.43
C GLU A 221 -7.24 11.21 -1.60
N ARG A 222 -6.21 10.37 -1.42
CA ARG A 222 -5.32 9.93 -2.52
C ARG A 222 -6.12 9.19 -3.59
N LEU A 223 -6.93 8.19 -3.23
CA LEU A 223 -7.77 7.44 -4.16
C LEU A 223 -8.72 8.36 -4.94
N GLU A 224 -9.48 9.20 -4.23
CA GLU A 224 -10.47 10.10 -4.83
C GLU A 224 -9.81 11.07 -5.82
N LYS A 225 -8.69 11.70 -5.44
CA LYS A 225 -7.95 12.62 -6.32
C LYS A 225 -7.34 11.94 -7.54
N LEU A 226 -6.77 10.74 -7.35
CA LEU A 226 -6.22 9.98 -8.47
C LEU A 226 -7.34 9.53 -9.41
N ARG A 227 -8.51 9.19 -8.88
CA ARG A 227 -9.67 8.78 -9.67
C ARG A 227 -10.17 9.90 -10.56
N GLU A 228 -10.20 11.13 -10.03
CA GLU A 228 -10.51 12.35 -10.79
C GLU A 228 -9.49 12.61 -11.89
N ALA A 229 -8.18 12.48 -11.60
CA ALA A 229 -7.11 12.76 -12.55
C ALA A 229 -6.90 11.68 -13.62
N ALA A 230 -7.22 10.43 -13.33
CA ALA A 230 -7.09 9.30 -14.25
C ALA A 230 -8.41 8.54 -14.39
N PRO A 231 -9.47 9.11 -14.98
CA PRO A 231 -10.85 8.58 -14.95
C PRO A 231 -11.13 7.36 -15.83
N ASP A 232 -10.24 7.02 -16.76
CA ASP A 232 -10.46 5.96 -17.75
C ASP A 232 -9.82 4.63 -17.34
N MET A 233 -8.80 4.66 -16.47
CA MET A 233 -8.06 3.46 -16.06
C MET A 233 -8.78 2.66 -14.97
N LEU A 234 -8.74 1.32 -15.04
CA LEU A 234 -9.09 0.49 -13.89
C LEU A 234 -8.08 0.74 -12.76
N PHE A 235 -8.57 1.02 -11.56
CA PHE A 235 -7.73 1.06 -10.37
C PHE A 235 -7.75 -0.27 -9.64
N GLN A 236 -6.55 -0.80 -9.40
CA GLN A 236 -6.35 -2.07 -8.73
C GLN A 236 -5.78 -1.87 -7.34
N MET A 237 -6.27 -2.68 -6.39
CA MET A 237 -5.72 -2.78 -5.05
C MET A 237 -5.35 -4.21 -4.66
N LEU A 238 -4.36 -4.32 -3.77
CA LEU A 238 -4.05 -5.57 -3.06
C LEU A 238 -4.83 -5.64 -1.74
N LEU A 239 -5.67 -6.67 -1.60
CA LEU A 239 -6.56 -6.88 -0.45
C LEU A 239 -6.24 -8.21 0.24
N ARG A 240 -6.01 -8.20 1.56
CA ARG A 240 -5.90 -9.42 2.35
C ARG A 240 -7.29 -9.94 2.72
N GLY A 241 -7.63 -11.17 2.33
CA GLY A 241 -9.01 -11.67 2.36
C GLY A 241 -9.73 -11.49 3.71
N ALA A 242 -9.11 -11.93 4.80
CA ALA A 242 -9.72 -11.85 6.12
C ALA A 242 -9.55 -10.51 6.85
N ASN A 243 -8.72 -9.59 6.34
CA ASN A 243 -8.34 -8.38 7.08
C ASN A 243 -8.37 -7.07 6.29
N ALA A 244 -8.83 -7.11 5.04
CA ALA A 244 -8.73 -6.00 4.10
C ALA A 244 -7.29 -5.44 4.00
N VAL A 245 -7.02 -4.29 4.63
CA VAL A 245 -5.72 -3.59 4.59
C VAL A 245 -5.09 -3.43 5.98
N GLY A 246 -5.66 -4.06 7.01
CA GLY A 246 -5.19 -3.91 8.38
C GLY A 246 -4.49 -5.15 8.92
N TYR A 247 -3.78 -5.01 10.05
CA TYR A 247 -2.90 -6.05 10.60
C TYR A 247 -3.58 -7.02 11.58
N THR A 248 -4.80 -6.71 12.05
CA THR A 248 -5.55 -7.54 13.02
C THR A 248 -6.75 -8.20 12.39
N VAL A 249 -7.35 -9.14 13.12
CA VAL A 249 -8.61 -9.79 12.78
C VAL A 249 -9.77 -8.79 12.89
N TYR A 250 -10.70 -8.82 11.93
CA TYR A 250 -11.92 -7.99 11.94
C TYR A 250 -13.18 -8.85 11.91
N PRO A 251 -14.30 -8.37 12.47
CA PRO A 251 -15.62 -8.93 12.18
C PRO A 251 -15.93 -8.81 10.69
N ASP A 252 -16.66 -9.78 10.14
CA ASP A 252 -16.90 -9.90 8.71
C ASP A 252 -17.54 -8.65 8.10
N ASN A 253 -18.51 -8.06 8.80
CA ASN A 253 -19.21 -6.86 8.32
C ASN A 253 -18.28 -5.64 8.13
N VAL A 254 -17.10 -5.63 8.76
CA VAL A 254 -16.06 -4.61 8.52
C VAL A 254 -15.38 -4.81 7.18
N VAL A 255 -15.11 -6.05 6.77
CA VAL A 255 -14.50 -6.37 5.48
C VAL A 255 -15.46 -6.04 4.33
N TYR A 256 -16.73 -6.37 4.48
CA TYR A 256 -17.78 -6.00 3.51
C TYR A 256 -17.92 -4.47 3.38
N GLU A 257 -18.02 -3.74 4.49
CA GLU A 257 -18.14 -2.29 4.44
C GLU A 257 -16.86 -1.64 3.88
N PHE A 258 -15.67 -2.20 4.14
CA PHE A 258 -14.42 -1.74 3.55
C PHE A 258 -14.45 -1.85 2.02
N CYS A 259 -14.78 -3.03 1.48
CA CYS A 259 -14.78 -3.25 0.04
C CYS A 259 -15.81 -2.36 -0.66
N LYS A 260 -17.00 -2.21 -0.06
CA LYS A 260 -18.03 -1.29 -0.52
C LYS A 260 -17.53 0.15 -0.63
N GLN A 261 -16.92 0.68 0.44
CA GLN A 261 -16.39 2.05 0.41
C GLN A 261 -15.24 2.20 -0.57
N ALA A 262 -14.34 1.20 -0.68
CA ALA A 262 -13.26 1.22 -1.67
C ALA A 262 -13.79 1.33 -3.11
N TYR A 263 -14.82 0.53 -3.45
CA TYR A 263 -15.44 0.57 -4.77
C TYR A 263 -16.19 1.89 -5.03
N GLU A 264 -16.95 2.40 -4.06
CA GLU A 264 -17.64 3.70 -4.13
C GLU A 264 -16.64 4.87 -4.32
N SER A 265 -15.47 4.80 -3.70
CA SER A 265 -14.42 5.83 -3.82
C SER A 265 -13.59 5.73 -5.11
N GLY A 266 -13.79 4.68 -5.91
CA GLY A 266 -13.19 4.58 -7.26
C GLY A 266 -12.18 3.46 -7.47
N ASN A 267 -11.99 2.55 -6.50
CA ASN A 267 -11.29 1.29 -6.77
C ASN A 267 -12.18 0.38 -7.66
N ASP A 268 -11.57 -0.36 -8.58
CA ASP A 268 -12.28 -1.17 -9.56
C ASP A 268 -11.95 -2.67 -9.41
N VAL A 269 -10.66 -3.00 -9.29
CA VAL A 269 -10.12 -4.36 -9.23
C VAL A 269 -9.62 -4.67 -7.81
N PHE A 270 -10.02 -5.83 -7.29
CA PHE A 270 -9.61 -6.33 -5.98
C PHE A 270 -8.80 -7.61 -6.18
N ARG A 271 -7.46 -7.50 -6.05
CA ARG A 271 -6.59 -8.66 -5.95
C ARG A 271 -6.63 -9.19 -4.52
N VAL A 272 -7.43 -10.23 -4.29
CA VAL A 272 -7.65 -10.83 -2.98
C VAL A 272 -6.63 -11.94 -2.76
N PHE A 273 -5.93 -11.94 -1.63
CA PHE A 273 -5.00 -13.01 -1.28
C PHE A 273 -5.10 -13.39 0.21
N ASP A 274 -4.62 -14.58 0.53
CA ASP A 274 -4.39 -15.02 1.90
C ASP A 274 -2.90 -15.39 2.09
N SER A 275 -2.35 -15.11 3.28
CA SER A 275 -0.91 -15.29 3.49
C SER A 275 -0.42 -16.73 3.53
N LEU A 276 -1.34 -17.69 3.69
CA LEU A 276 -1.09 -19.11 3.75
C LEU A 276 -1.87 -19.87 2.66
N ASN A 277 -2.48 -19.18 1.69
CA ASN A 277 -3.45 -19.77 0.77
C ASN A 277 -4.59 -20.52 1.50
N TYR A 278 -5.07 -19.98 2.62
CA TYR A 278 -6.17 -20.57 3.39
C TYR A 278 -7.53 -20.15 2.80
N ILE A 279 -8.28 -21.12 2.28
CA ILE A 279 -9.46 -20.89 1.44
C ILE A 279 -10.62 -20.20 2.19
N GLU A 280 -10.78 -20.47 3.49
CA GLU A 280 -11.83 -19.89 4.33
C GLU A 280 -11.61 -18.39 4.56
N ASN A 281 -10.35 -17.94 4.60
CA ASN A 281 -10.03 -16.52 4.62
C ASN A 281 -10.29 -15.87 3.25
N MET A 282 -10.05 -16.60 2.16
CA MET A 282 -10.32 -16.15 0.81
C MET A 282 -11.81 -15.97 0.54
N GLN A 283 -12.65 -16.91 1.01
CA GLN A 283 -14.09 -16.87 0.85
C GLN A 283 -14.71 -15.56 1.34
N LEU A 284 -14.28 -15.05 2.51
CA LEU A 284 -14.73 -13.76 3.02
C LEU A 284 -14.31 -12.60 2.12
N GLY A 285 -13.03 -12.56 1.72
CA GLY A 285 -12.49 -11.47 0.91
C GLY A 285 -13.09 -11.41 -0.50
N ILE A 286 -13.20 -12.56 -1.16
CA ILE A 286 -13.83 -12.72 -2.48
C ILE A 286 -15.30 -12.31 -2.38
N GLY A 287 -16.04 -12.82 -1.39
CA GLY A 287 -17.44 -12.48 -1.17
C GLY A 287 -17.66 -10.98 -0.91
N ALA A 288 -16.81 -10.35 -0.11
CA ALA A 288 -16.89 -8.92 0.19
C ALA A 288 -16.57 -8.04 -1.03
N ALA A 289 -15.54 -8.38 -1.79
CA ALA A 289 -15.17 -7.65 -3.01
C ALA A 289 -16.25 -7.81 -4.09
N ALA A 290 -16.73 -9.03 -4.34
CA ALA A 290 -17.81 -9.32 -5.28
C ALA A 290 -19.11 -8.58 -4.92
N ALA A 291 -19.49 -8.58 -3.63
CA ALA A 291 -20.68 -7.87 -3.14
C ALA A 291 -20.62 -6.35 -3.32
N SER A 292 -19.41 -5.78 -3.45
CA SER A 292 -19.25 -4.35 -3.74
C SER A 292 -19.48 -3.98 -5.22
N GLY A 293 -19.49 -4.97 -6.12
CA GLY A 293 -19.51 -4.79 -7.57
C GLY A 293 -18.12 -4.70 -8.23
N GLY A 294 -17.05 -4.92 -7.45
CA GLY A 294 -15.67 -4.94 -7.93
C GLY A 294 -15.35 -6.16 -8.79
N PHE A 295 -14.33 -6.03 -9.63
CA PHE A 295 -13.73 -7.16 -10.33
C PHE A 295 -12.81 -7.92 -9.37
N VAL A 296 -13.09 -9.20 -9.15
CA VAL A 296 -12.34 -10.03 -8.18
C VAL A 296 -11.28 -10.85 -8.89
N GLU A 297 -10.04 -10.64 -8.49
CA GLU A 297 -8.89 -11.41 -8.89
C GLU A 297 -8.38 -12.20 -7.68
N ALA A 298 -8.70 -13.50 -7.62
CA ALA A 298 -8.33 -14.36 -6.52
C ALA A 298 -6.90 -14.87 -6.70
N ALA A 299 -6.01 -14.52 -5.76
CA ALA A 299 -4.60 -14.77 -5.87
C ALA A 299 -4.15 -16.08 -5.21
N ILE A 300 -3.32 -16.80 -5.95
CA ILE A 300 -2.56 -17.95 -5.51
C ILE A 300 -1.15 -17.47 -5.17
N CYS A 301 -0.78 -17.46 -3.89
CA CYS A 301 0.60 -17.13 -3.51
C CYS A 301 1.52 -18.29 -3.90
N TYR A 302 2.50 -18.00 -4.75
CA TYR A 302 3.47 -18.97 -5.25
C TYR A 302 4.68 -19.08 -4.30
N THR A 303 5.08 -20.30 -3.98
CA THR A 303 6.27 -20.62 -3.16
C THR A 303 6.88 -21.96 -3.60
N GLY A 304 8.15 -22.22 -3.30
CA GLY A 304 8.80 -23.45 -3.75
C GLY A 304 8.99 -23.50 -5.27
N ASN A 305 8.92 -24.70 -5.84
CA ASN A 305 9.20 -24.91 -7.26
C ASN A 305 8.35 -26.03 -7.87
N VAL A 306 7.37 -25.66 -8.70
CA VAL A 306 6.49 -26.63 -9.40
C VAL A 306 7.22 -27.59 -10.34
N THR A 307 8.45 -27.25 -10.74
CA THR A 307 9.28 -28.11 -11.62
C THR A 307 10.22 -29.03 -10.83
N SER A 308 10.15 -29.00 -9.50
CA SER A 308 10.96 -29.87 -8.65
C SER A 308 10.53 -31.33 -8.79
N ASN A 309 11.51 -32.22 -8.88
CA ASN A 309 11.30 -33.68 -8.85
C ASN A 309 11.50 -34.27 -7.44
N ASP A 310 11.64 -33.43 -6.41
CA ASP A 310 11.73 -33.89 -5.04
C ASP A 310 10.40 -34.56 -4.64
N PRO A 311 10.39 -35.85 -4.21
CA PRO A 311 9.18 -36.53 -3.80
C PRO A 311 8.51 -35.89 -2.57
N ASN A 312 9.23 -35.06 -1.82
CA ASN A 312 8.70 -34.29 -0.69
C ASN A 312 8.29 -32.86 -1.08
N ASN A 313 8.25 -32.53 -2.39
CA ASN A 313 7.81 -31.22 -2.84
C ASN A 313 6.33 -31.00 -2.52
N LYS A 314 6.07 -30.31 -1.43
CA LYS A 314 4.73 -29.95 -0.97
C LYS A 314 3.97 -29.03 -1.93
N TYR A 315 4.70 -28.19 -2.67
CA TYR A 315 4.16 -27.20 -3.60
C TYR A 315 4.38 -27.66 -5.05
N ASP A 316 3.80 -28.82 -5.36
CA ASP A 316 3.78 -29.37 -6.71
C ASP A 316 2.68 -28.75 -7.57
N LEU A 317 2.61 -29.16 -8.83
CA LEU A 317 1.59 -28.66 -9.75
C LEU A 317 0.16 -28.98 -9.28
N ALA A 318 -0.06 -30.15 -8.69
CA ALA A 318 -1.38 -30.58 -8.21
C ALA A 318 -1.91 -29.63 -7.13
N TYR A 319 -1.06 -29.27 -6.15
CA TYR A 319 -1.41 -28.27 -5.13
C TYR A 319 -1.94 -26.97 -5.75
N TYR A 320 -1.26 -26.42 -6.75
CA TYR A 320 -1.68 -25.16 -7.38
C TYR A 320 -2.97 -25.32 -8.18
N LEU A 321 -3.14 -26.42 -8.91
CA LEU A 321 -4.35 -26.68 -9.70
C LEU A 321 -5.57 -26.96 -8.82
N ASP A 322 -5.40 -27.60 -7.68
CA ASP A 322 -6.48 -27.90 -6.72
C ASP A 322 -6.88 -26.64 -5.95
N TYR A 323 -5.91 -25.82 -5.57
CA TYR A 323 -6.21 -24.53 -4.96
C TYR A 323 -6.89 -23.56 -5.95
N ALA A 324 -6.43 -23.53 -7.21
CA ALA A 324 -7.08 -22.76 -8.27
C ALA A 324 -8.54 -23.18 -8.49
N GLN A 325 -8.84 -24.49 -8.47
CA GLN A 325 -10.21 -24.99 -8.57
C GLN A 325 -11.10 -24.43 -7.45
N GLN A 326 -10.62 -24.47 -6.21
CA GLN A 326 -11.36 -23.92 -5.07
C GLN A 326 -11.65 -22.42 -5.24
N LEU A 327 -10.69 -21.64 -5.78
CA LEU A 327 -10.90 -20.21 -6.06
C LEU A 327 -11.92 -19.97 -7.18
N VAL A 328 -11.92 -20.80 -8.22
CA VAL A 328 -12.91 -20.75 -9.31
C VAL A 328 -14.30 -21.12 -8.81
N ASP A 329 -14.42 -22.14 -7.96
CA ASP A 329 -15.69 -22.57 -7.34
C ASP A 329 -16.29 -21.46 -6.44
N LEU A 330 -15.46 -20.58 -5.88
CA LEU A 330 -15.89 -19.39 -5.14
C LEU A 330 -16.39 -18.24 -6.03
N GLY A 331 -16.33 -18.38 -7.36
CA GLY A 331 -16.87 -17.41 -8.32
C GLY A 331 -15.95 -16.21 -8.59
N THR A 332 -14.63 -16.41 -8.54
CA THR A 332 -13.67 -15.36 -8.93
C THR A 332 -13.83 -14.95 -10.41
N ASN A 333 -13.53 -13.69 -10.74
CA ASN A 333 -13.56 -13.22 -12.13
C ASN A 333 -12.25 -13.51 -12.87
N ALA A 334 -11.13 -13.60 -12.14
CA ALA A 334 -9.80 -13.95 -12.65
C ALA A 334 -8.99 -14.68 -11.58
N LEU A 335 -7.98 -15.43 -12.01
CA LEU A 335 -6.97 -16.04 -11.14
C LEU A 335 -5.68 -15.21 -11.20
N ALA A 336 -5.15 -14.82 -10.04
CA ALA A 336 -3.80 -14.29 -9.96
C ALA A 336 -2.80 -15.39 -9.59
N ILE A 337 -1.64 -15.41 -10.24
CA ILE A 337 -0.45 -16.05 -9.69
C ILE A 337 0.38 -14.95 -9.04
N LYS A 338 0.44 -14.96 -7.69
CA LYS A 338 1.19 -13.97 -6.92
C LYS A 338 2.52 -14.55 -6.46
N ASP A 339 3.57 -14.34 -7.25
CA ASP A 339 4.95 -14.66 -6.90
C ASP A 339 5.63 -13.49 -6.17
N MET A 340 5.30 -13.35 -4.88
CA MET A 340 5.74 -12.22 -4.03
C MET A 340 7.26 -12.14 -3.80
N ALA A 341 8.01 -13.20 -4.09
CA ALA A 341 9.45 -13.27 -3.86
C ALA A 341 10.28 -13.37 -5.14
N GLY A 342 9.66 -13.55 -6.32
CA GLY A 342 10.40 -13.69 -7.57
C GLY A 342 11.03 -15.07 -7.75
N LEU A 343 10.27 -16.12 -7.38
CA LEU A 343 10.70 -17.52 -7.40
C LEU A 343 10.39 -18.23 -8.72
N LEU A 344 9.43 -17.71 -9.49
CA LEU A 344 9.09 -18.30 -10.78
C LEU A 344 10.27 -18.16 -11.74
N THR A 345 10.63 -19.29 -12.34
CA THR A 345 11.53 -19.33 -13.49
C THR A 345 10.70 -19.43 -14.77
N PRO A 346 11.20 -19.04 -15.94
CA PRO A 346 10.46 -19.16 -17.19
C PRO A 346 9.91 -20.57 -17.46
N LYS A 347 10.67 -21.61 -17.09
CA LYS A 347 10.24 -23.01 -17.18
C LYS A 347 9.04 -23.30 -16.26
N ALA A 348 9.14 -22.89 -14.99
CA ALA A 348 8.06 -23.06 -14.01
C ALA A 348 6.81 -22.28 -14.40
N THR A 349 6.98 -21.05 -14.88
CA THR A 349 5.89 -20.20 -15.37
C THR A 349 5.17 -20.85 -16.53
N LYS A 350 5.91 -21.29 -17.56
CA LYS A 350 5.31 -21.94 -18.72
C LYS A 350 4.50 -23.17 -18.33
N MET A 351 5.03 -24.01 -17.44
CA MET A 351 4.33 -25.18 -16.92
C MET A 351 3.05 -24.78 -16.18
N LEU A 352 3.16 -23.94 -15.14
CA LEU A 352 2.03 -23.58 -14.30
C LEU A 352 0.91 -22.85 -15.08
N VAL A 353 1.27 -21.86 -15.91
CA VAL A 353 0.30 -21.08 -16.68
C VAL A 353 -0.40 -21.93 -17.73
N SER A 354 0.34 -22.79 -18.46
CA SER A 354 -0.27 -23.65 -19.48
C SER A 354 -1.28 -24.63 -18.87
N GLU A 355 -0.94 -25.21 -17.71
CA GLU A 355 -1.80 -26.17 -17.02
C GLU A 355 -3.03 -25.49 -16.40
N LEU A 356 -2.88 -24.30 -15.82
CA LEU A 356 -4.00 -23.48 -15.37
C LEU A 356 -4.91 -23.09 -16.53
N ARG A 357 -4.35 -22.66 -17.67
CA ARG A 357 -5.12 -22.32 -18.87
C ARG A 357 -5.87 -23.54 -19.41
N ALA A 358 -5.23 -24.70 -19.46
CA ALA A 358 -5.85 -25.93 -19.92
C ALA A 358 -7.03 -26.35 -19.02
N LYS A 359 -6.88 -26.22 -17.70
CA LYS A 359 -7.93 -26.55 -16.72
C LYS A 359 -9.06 -25.51 -16.69
N PHE A 360 -8.74 -24.23 -16.89
CA PHE A 360 -9.67 -23.10 -16.80
C PHE A 360 -9.64 -22.24 -18.09
N PRO A 361 -10.21 -22.73 -19.20
CA PRO A 361 -10.10 -22.06 -20.51
C PRO A 361 -10.75 -20.67 -20.55
N ASP A 362 -11.79 -20.44 -19.75
CA ASP A 362 -12.61 -19.23 -19.78
C ASP A 362 -12.24 -18.21 -18.68
N VAL A 363 -11.38 -18.60 -17.73
CA VAL A 363 -11.00 -17.74 -16.60
C VAL A 363 -9.72 -16.98 -16.96
N PRO A 364 -9.71 -15.64 -16.89
CA PRO A 364 -8.50 -14.86 -17.06
C PRO A 364 -7.40 -15.23 -16.04
N ILE A 365 -6.15 -15.24 -16.48
CA ILE A 365 -4.96 -15.52 -15.67
C ILE A 365 -4.07 -14.28 -15.66
N HIS A 366 -3.79 -13.79 -14.47
CA HIS A 366 -2.95 -12.62 -14.21
C HIS A 366 -1.68 -13.03 -13.48
N LEU A 367 -0.50 -12.84 -14.08
CA LEU A 367 0.78 -13.12 -13.43
C LEU A 367 1.38 -11.86 -12.79
N HIS A 368 1.73 -11.98 -11.51
CA HIS A 368 2.48 -11.02 -10.74
C HIS A 368 3.77 -11.66 -10.20
N SER A 369 4.93 -11.00 -10.39
CA SER A 369 6.21 -11.45 -9.86
C SER A 369 7.12 -10.26 -9.54
N HIS A 370 8.19 -10.53 -8.78
CA HIS A 370 9.22 -9.56 -8.43
C HIS A 370 10.55 -9.94 -9.11
N ASP A 371 11.32 -8.94 -9.54
CA ASP A 371 12.55 -9.13 -10.31
C ASP A 371 13.79 -9.38 -9.43
N THR A 372 13.59 -9.99 -8.26
CA THR A 372 14.61 -10.11 -7.21
C THR A 372 15.82 -10.95 -7.66
N ALA A 373 15.58 -11.94 -8.52
CA ALA A 373 16.61 -12.74 -9.17
C ALA A 373 16.97 -12.27 -10.59
N GLY A 374 16.36 -11.19 -11.10
CA GLY A 374 16.52 -10.73 -12.49
C GLY A 374 15.85 -11.64 -13.54
N MET A 375 14.88 -12.46 -13.13
CA MET A 375 14.21 -13.45 -13.98
C MET A 375 12.75 -13.11 -14.26
N ALA A 376 12.20 -12.04 -13.67
CA ALA A 376 10.77 -11.77 -13.76
C ALA A 376 10.38 -11.35 -15.18
N LEU A 377 11.22 -10.57 -15.89
CA LEU A 377 10.96 -10.18 -17.28
C LEU A 377 10.79 -11.43 -18.18
N ALA A 378 11.73 -12.37 -18.11
CA ALA A 378 11.67 -13.61 -18.86
C ALA A 378 10.47 -14.48 -18.45
N SER A 379 10.08 -14.43 -17.18
CA SER A 379 8.91 -15.15 -16.67
C SER A 379 7.59 -14.53 -17.15
N MET A 380 7.47 -13.20 -17.20
CA MET A 380 6.30 -12.51 -17.75
C MET A 380 6.14 -12.82 -19.25
N TYR A 381 7.24 -12.80 -20.00
CA TYR A 381 7.22 -13.20 -21.40
C TYR A 381 6.80 -14.66 -21.57
N ALA A 382 7.37 -15.58 -20.79
CA ALA A 382 6.98 -16.99 -20.82
C ALA A 382 5.50 -17.21 -20.43
N ALA A 383 4.95 -16.39 -19.53
CA ALA A 383 3.53 -16.42 -19.17
C ALA A 383 2.64 -15.98 -20.32
N SER A 384 3.02 -14.92 -21.05
CA SER A 384 2.27 -14.47 -22.21
C SER A 384 2.28 -15.53 -23.32
N GLU A 385 3.40 -16.23 -23.53
CA GLU A 385 3.47 -17.36 -24.46
C GLU A 385 2.64 -18.57 -24.00
N ALA A 386 2.47 -18.76 -22.70
CA ALA A 386 1.69 -19.84 -22.11
C ALA A 386 0.19 -19.52 -22.01
N GLY A 387 -0.25 -18.32 -22.41
CA GLY A 387 -1.65 -17.92 -22.45
C GLY A 387 -2.18 -17.24 -21.18
N ALA A 388 -1.30 -16.60 -20.41
CA ALA A 388 -1.73 -15.59 -19.43
C ALA A 388 -2.31 -14.37 -20.15
N ASP A 389 -3.40 -13.81 -19.63
CA ASP A 389 -4.07 -12.65 -20.24
C ASP A 389 -3.49 -11.33 -19.73
N ILE A 390 -2.93 -11.32 -18.52
CA ILE A 390 -2.41 -10.10 -17.89
C ILE A 390 -1.08 -10.38 -17.17
N VAL A 391 -0.13 -9.45 -17.27
CA VAL A 391 1.15 -9.48 -16.56
C VAL A 391 1.42 -8.16 -15.84
N ASP A 392 2.12 -8.19 -14.72
CA ASP A 392 2.53 -6.97 -14.00
C ASP A 392 3.91 -6.47 -14.42
N GLY A 393 4.04 -5.14 -14.58
CA GLY A 393 5.30 -4.43 -14.78
C GLY A 393 5.32 -3.11 -14.02
N ALA A 394 6.50 -2.53 -13.83
CA ALA A 394 6.65 -1.17 -13.29
C ALA A 394 7.42 -0.31 -14.28
N ILE A 395 7.10 1.00 -14.33
CA ILE A 395 7.84 1.98 -15.13
C ILE A 395 9.34 1.84 -14.84
N ASP A 396 10.16 1.97 -15.87
CA ASP A 396 11.55 1.54 -15.93
C ASP A 396 12.37 2.05 -14.74
N SER A 397 12.32 3.36 -14.49
CA SER A 397 12.99 4.02 -13.35
C SER A 397 12.47 3.60 -11.98
N MET A 398 11.36 2.87 -11.89
CA MET A 398 10.73 2.33 -10.68
C MET A 398 10.67 0.78 -10.69
N SER A 399 11.40 0.14 -11.59
CA SER A 399 11.42 -1.31 -11.79
C SER A 399 12.70 -1.99 -11.30
N GLY A 400 12.76 -3.31 -11.47
CA GLY A 400 13.93 -4.14 -11.15
C GLY A 400 14.16 -4.32 -9.66
N LEU A 401 15.24 -5.02 -9.30
CA LEU A 401 15.60 -5.29 -7.91
C LEU A 401 14.47 -6.05 -7.19
N SER A 402 14.02 -5.55 -6.04
CA SER A 402 12.85 -6.08 -5.34
C SER A 402 11.51 -5.63 -5.94
N SER A 403 11.48 -4.78 -6.97
CA SER A 403 10.27 -4.33 -7.67
C SER A 403 9.82 -5.34 -8.74
N GLN A 404 8.79 -4.99 -9.52
CA GLN A 404 8.39 -5.70 -10.73
C GLN A 404 9.44 -5.55 -11.86
N PRO A 405 9.39 -6.40 -12.90
CA PRO A 405 10.24 -6.23 -14.06
C PRO A 405 9.96 -4.92 -14.80
N CYS A 406 10.97 -4.45 -15.55
CA CYS A 406 10.92 -3.23 -16.34
C CYS A 406 9.80 -3.27 -17.40
N LEU A 407 8.85 -2.34 -17.29
CA LEU A 407 7.68 -2.26 -18.16
C LEU A 407 8.06 -1.93 -19.60
N GLY A 408 8.95 -0.95 -19.85
CA GLY A 408 9.42 -0.62 -21.19
C GLY A 408 10.13 -1.80 -21.85
N ALA A 409 10.98 -2.50 -21.11
CA ALA A 409 11.64 -3.71 -21.60
C ALA A 409 10.64 -4.84 -21.89
N LEU A 410 9.61 -5.00 -21.06
CA LEU A 410 8.57 -6.01 -21.26
C LEU A 410 7.75 -5.70 -22.52
N VAL A 411 7.29 -4.45 -22.67
CA VAL A 411 6.56 -3.96 -23.86
C VAL A 411 7.40 -4.17 -25.12
N ALA A 412 8.69 -3.83 -25.09
CA ALA A 412 9.60 -4.04 -26.20
C ALA A 412 9.78 -5.53 -26.53
N ALA A 413 9.88 -6.40 -25.51
CA ALA A 413 10.01 -7.84 -25.70
C ALA A 413 8.74 -8.48 -26.28
N LEU A 414 7.56 -8.00 -25.86
CA LEU A 414 6.27 -8.46 -26.36
C LEU A 414 6.05 -8.07 -27.83
N GLY A 415 6.65 -6.97 -28.29
CA GLY A 415 6.49 -6.48 -29.67
C GLY A 415 5.02 -6.34 -30.04
N ASP A 416 4.62 -6.90 -31.17
CA ASP A 416 3.24 -6.83 -31.68
C ASP A 416 2.18 -7.55 -30.81
N ARG A 417 2.59 -8.23 -29.72
CA ARG A 417 1.65 -8.85 -28.74
C ARG A 417 1.06 -7.85 -27.75
N ASN A 418 1.30 -6.56 -27.95
CA ASN A 418 0.67 -5.45 -27.24
C ASN A 418 0.75 -4.17 -28.10
N ASN A 419 -0.06 -3.15 -27.79
CA ASN A 419 -0.07 -1.86 -28.51
C ASN A 419 0.48 -0.68 -27.67
N ILE A 420 1.18 -0.92 -26.55
CA ILE A 420 1.68 0.14 -25.68
C ILE A 420 2.80 0.90 -26.39
N ASN A 421 2.69 2.23 -26.43
CA ASN A 421 3.67 3.08 -27.10
C ASN A 421 4.88 3.37 -26.20
N LEU A 422 6.05 2.87 -26.58
CA LEU A 422 7.30 3.04 -25.83
C LEU A 422 7.74 4.50 -25.67
N ASP A 423 7.56 5.35 -26.69
CA ASP A 423 7.94 6.76 -26.61
C ASP A 423 7.04 7.51 -25.61
N ALA A 424 5.74 7.21 -25.58
CA ALA A 424 4.82 7.77 -24.60
C ALA A 424 5.13 7.28 -23.18
N LEU A 425 5.50 6.00 -23.03
CA LEU A 425 5.96 5.43 -21.76
C LEU A 425 7.25 6.10 -21.28
N GLN A 426 8.16 6.45 -22.19
CA GLN A 426 9.42 7.12 -21.87
C GLN A 426 9.20 8.51 -21.26
N VAL A 427 8.20 9.27 -21.73
CA VAL A 427 7.82 10.56 -21.11
C VAL A 427 7.41 10.39 -19.64
N LEU A 428 6.69 9.30 -19.32
CA LEU A 428 6.36 8.97 -17.93
C LEU A 428 7.59 8.54 -17.15
N ASN A 429 8.48 7.76 -17.77
CA ASN A 429 9.71 7.29 -17.16
C ASN A 429 10.64 8.44 -16.73
N GLU A 430 10.82 9.46 -17.56
CA GLU A 430 11.63 10.65 -17.26
C GLU A 430 11.13 11.41 -16.02
N TYR A 431 9.80 11.48 -15.87
CA TYR A 431 9.19 12.04 -14.68
C TYR A 431 9.50 11.21 -13.44
N TRP A 432 9.29 9.89 -13.51
CA TRP A 432 9.51 9.00 -12.37
C TRP A 432 10.99 8.90 -11.98
N GLU A 433 11.89 8.98 -12.95
CA GLU A 433 13.33 9.09 -12.70
C GLU A 433 13.64 10.31 -11.85
N SER A 434 13.15 11.49 -12.26
CA SER A 434 13.32 12.74 -11.52
C SER A 434 12.70 12.68 -10.12
N VAL A 435 11.49 12.13 -9.98
CA VAL A 435 10.81 11.98 -8.68
C VAL A 435 11.60 11.05 -7.76
N ARG A 436 12.06 9.89 -8.25
CA ARG A 436 12.77 8.90 -7.44
C ARG A 436 13.99 9.48 -6.72
N HIS A 437 14.70 10.43 -7.34
CA HIS A 437 15.83 11.13 -6.72
C HIS A 437 15.46 11.85 -5.41
N GLN A 438 14.26 12.43 -5.33
CA GLN A 438 13.73 13.10 -4.12
C GLN A 438 13.52 12.10 -2.97
N TYR A 439 13.37 10.82 -3.29
CA TYR A 439 13.17 9.72 -2.33
C TYR A 439 14.44 8.93 -2.04
N SER A 440 15.61 9.37 -2.52
CA SER A 440 16.89 8.72 -2.25
C SER A 440 17.16 8.42 -0.76
N PRO A 441 16.72 9.20 0.24
CA PRO A 441 16.91 8.82 1.64
C PRO A 441 16.19 7.54 2.07
N PHE A 442 15.22 7.08 1.29
CA PHE A 442 14.49 5.83 1.52
C PHE A 442 14.92 4.71 0.57
N GLU A 443 15.90 4.97 -0.29
CA GLU A 443 16.40 3.96 -1.23
C GLU A 443 16.98 2.77 -0.48
N VAL A 444 16.41 1.61 -0.78
CA VAL A 444 16.93 0.33 -0.30
C VAL A 444 18.21 -0.04 -1.07
N GLN A 445 18.46 0.59 -2.23
CA GLN A 445 19.58 0.30 -3.14
C GLN A 445 20.98 0.36 -2.54
N GLN A 446 21.24 1.20 -1.53
CA GLN A 446 22.56 1.25 -0.89
C GLN A 446 23.03 -0.08 -0.28
N LEU A 447 22.14 -1.08 -0.23
CA LEU A 447 22.41 -2.36 0.38
C LEU A 447 22.89 -3.42 -0.62
N ASN A 448 22.67 -3.31 -1.94
CA ASN A 448 22.93 -4.39 -2.94
C ASN A 448 22.45 -5.80 -2.51
N ALA A 449 21.71 -5.89 -1.41
CA ALA A 449 21.60 -7.12 -0.63
C ALA A 449 20.40 -7.92 -1.08
N ALA A 450 19.33 -7.25 -1.51
CA ALA A 450 18.07 -7.88 -1.87
C ALA A 450 18.13 -8.61 -3.22
N ILE A 451 19.06 -8.26 -4.12
CA ILE A 451 19.18 -8.88 -5.43
C ILE A 451 20.01 -10.16 -5.30
N GLY A 452 19.51 -11.25 -5.87
CA GLY A 452 20.35 -12.41 -6.13
C GLY A 452 19.61 -13.74 -6.10
N SER A 453 20.22 -14.73 -6.75
CA SER A 453 19.72 -16.11 -6.82
C SER A 453 19.63 -16.80 -5.45
N SER A 454 20.14 -16.20 -4.36
CA SER A 454 19.89 -16.72 -3.02
C SER A 454 18.40 -16.70 -2.66
N VAL A 455 17.57 -15.90 -3.35
CA VAL A 455 16.12 -15.88 -3.13
C VAL A 455 15.46 -17.24 -3.34
N TYR A 456 15.99 -18.08 -4.23
CA TYR A 456 15.53 -19.47 -4.40
C TYR A 456 15.83 -20.38 -3.20
N LYS A 457 16.57 -19.90 -2.19
CA LYS A 457 16.85 -20.63 -0.94
C LYS A 457 16.10 -20.05 0.24
N HIS A 458 16.17 -18.73 0.42
CA HIS A 458 15.56 -18.07 1.58
C HIS A 458 14.12 -17.62 1.34
N GLU A 459 13.73 -17.43 0.08
CA GLU A 459 12.36 -17.08 -0.33
C GLU A 459 11.78 -15.89 0.45
N ILE A 460 12.63 -14.88 0.71
CA ILE A 460 12.23 -13.68 1.45
C ILE A 460 11.64 -12.70 0.43
N PRO A 461 10.36 -12.29 0.56
CA PRO A 461 9.78 -11.28 -0.31
C PRO A 461 10.51 -9.94 -0.21
N GLY A 462 10.49 -9.15 -1.29
CA GLY A 462 11.21 -7.87 -1.38
C GLY A 462 10.99 -6.95 -0.17
N GLY A 463 9.73 -6.65 0.17
CA GLY A 463 9.41 -5.78 1.31
C GLY A 463 9.85 -6.35 2.68
N GLN A 464 9.82 -7.68 2.86
CA GLN A 464 10.30 -8.33 4.08
C GLN A 464 11.83 -8.29 4.18
N TYR A 465 12.54 -8.40 3.06
CA TYR A 465 14.00 -8.38 3.01
C TYR A 465 14.54 -7.09 3.61
N THR A 466 14.01 -5.95 3.15
CA THR A 466 14.35 -4.61 3.64
C THR A 466 14.09 -4.48 5.13
N ASN A 467 12.89 -4.86 5.58
CA ASN A 467 12.51 -4.77 6.99
C ASN A 467 13.41 -5.63 7.88
N LEU A 468 13.69 -6.87 7.47
CA LEU A 468 14.55 -7.79 8.22
C LEU A 468 15.99 -7.28 8.31
N LEU A 469 16.49 -6.63 7.26
CA LEU A 469 17.81 -6.02 7.25
C LEU A 469 17.92 -4.83 8.21
N PHE A 470 16.92 -3.96 8.26
CA PHE A 470 16.87 -2.88 9.25
C PHE A 470 16.76 -3.40 10.68
N GLN A 471 15.89 -4.38 10.93
CA GLN A 471 15.75 -5.02 12.26
C GLN A 471 17.05 -5.70 12.69
N SER A 472 17.73 -6.41 11.79
CA SER A 472 19.01 -7.06 12.07
C SER A 472 20.09 -6.07 12.51
N LYS A 473 20.15 -4.88 11.89
CA LYS A 473 21.07 -3.81 12.32
C LYS A 473 20.76 -3.32 13.74
N GLN A 474 19.48 -3.17 14.08
CA GLN A 474 19.04 -2.75 15.42
C GLN A 474 19.36 -3.79 16.50
N LEU A 475 19.34 -5.09 16.15
CA LEU A 475 19.71 -6.19 17.05
C LEU A 475 21.23 -6.45 17.14
N GLY A 476 22.07 -5.60 16.54
CA GLY A 476 23.52 -5.78 16.57
C GLY A 476 24.04 -6.91 15.66
N LEU A 477 23.22 -7.40 14.73
CA LEU A 477 23.60 -8.41 13.74
C LEU A 477 24.18 -7.78 12.45
N SER A 478 24.68 -6.56 12.54
CA SER A 478 25.34 -5.85 11.43
C SER A 478 26.49 -6.69 10.87
N GLY A 479 26.53 -6.87 9.55
CA GLY A 479 27.52 -7.72 8.87
C GLY A 479 27.23 -9.23 8.90
N ARG A 480 26.24 -9.69 9.67
CA ARG A 480 25.87 -11.12 9.79
C ARG A 480 24.58 -11.48 9.05
N PHE A 481 24.18 -10.68 8.05
CA PHE A 481 22.91 -10.88 7.35
C PHE A 481 22.83 -12.22 6.59
N ALA A 482 23.97 -12.77 6.15
CA ALA A 482 24.00 -14.10 5.57
C ALA A 482 23.52 -15.20 6.52
N GLU A 483 23.80 -15.06 7.83
CA GLU A 483 23.30 -15.96 8.86
C GLU A 483 21.81 -15.78 9.08
N VAL A 484 21.33 -14.53 9.04
CA VAL A 484 19.89 -14.21 9.09
C VAL A 484 19.13 -14.89 7.96
N LYS A 485 19.66 -14.89 6.73
CA LYS A 485 19.04 -15.59 5.59
C LYS A 485 18.97 -17.11 5.79
N LYS A 486 20.02 -17.72 6.35
CA LYS A 486 20.03 -19.16 6.68
C LYS A 486 19.05 -19.49 7.80
N ALA A 487 19.00 -18.67 8.84
CA ALA A 487 18.04 -18.81 9.92
C ALA A 487 16.59 -18.63 9.43
N TYR A 488 16.36 -17.76 8.45
CA TYR A 488 15.06 -17.59 7.81
C TYR A 488 14.62 -18.84 7.04
N GLN A 489 15.53 -19.46 6.28
CA GLN A 489 15.27 -20.74 5.64
C GLN A 489 14.94 -21.83 6.67
N MET A 490 15.71 -21.94 7.75
CA MET A 490 15.46 -22.89 8.83
C MET A 490 14.11 -22.64 9.51
N ALA A 491 13.80 -21.38 9.82
CA ALA A 491 12.52 -20.98 10.40
C ALA A 491 11.34 -21.37 9.50
N ASN A 492 11.47 -21.24 8.16
CA ASN A 492 10.44 -21.68 7.23
C ASN A 492 10.16 -23.19 7.38
N ILE A 493 11.21 -24.02 7.42
CA ILE A 493 11.08 -25.47 7.59
C ILE A 493 10.47 -25.81 8.94
N LEU A 494 10.91 -25.17 10.02
CA LEU A 494 10.37 -25.34 11.37
C LEU A 494 8.89 -24.94 11.47
N LEU A 495 8.44 -24.00 10.65
CA LEU A 495 7.03 -23.60 10.56
C LEU A 495 6.22 -24.48 9.61
N GLY A 496 6.83 -25.53 9.03
CA GLY A 496 6.14 -26.51 8.18
C GLY A 496 6.22 -26.21 6.69
N ASP A 497 7.20 -25.42 6.25
CA ASP A 497 7.39 -24.95 4.87
C ASP A 497 6.13 -24.25 4.32
N ILE A 498 6.04 -22.94 4.51
CA ILE A 498 4.80 -22.16 4.30
C ILE A 498 4.93 -21.14 3.17
N PRO A 499 3.81 -20.66 2.57
CA PRO A 499 3.83 -19.45 1.77
C PRO A 499 4.21 -18.26 2.66
N LYS A 500 5.14 -17.43 2.17
CA LYS A 500 5.76 -16.34 2.93
C LYS A 500 5.40 -15.00 2.32
N VAL A 501 4.30 -14.42 2.76
CA VAL A 501 3.84 -13.09 2.34
C VAL A 501 3.22 -12.40 3.56
N THR A 502 3.00 -11.09 3.54
CA THR A 502 2.52 -10.41 4.75
C THR A 502 1.18 -11.00 5.25
N PRO A 503 1.06 -11.41 6.54
CA PRO A 503 2.04 -11.29 7.62
C PRO A 503 2.86 -12.57 7.90
N SER A 504 2.65 -13.71 7.22
CA SER A 504 3.40 -14.95 7.45
C SER A 504 4.91 -14.78 7.26
N SER A 505 5.34 -13.96 6.29
CA SER A 505 6.77 -13.65 6.08
C SER A 505 7.43 -12.97 7.29
N LYS A 506 6.65 -12.21 8.08
CA LYS A 506 7.11 -11.59 9.33
C LYS A 506 7.25 -12.66 10.42
N VAL A 507 6.33 -13.61 10.52
CA VAL A 507 6.41 -14.73 11.48
C VAL A 507 7.72 -15.49 11.31
N VAL A 508 8.07 -15.84 10.05
CA VAL A 508 9.34 -16.49 9.73
C VAL A 508 10.54 -15.61 10.12
N GLY A 509 10.47 -14.30 9.85
CA GLY A 509 11.54 -13.36 10.19
C GLY A 509 11.75 -13.17 11.70
N ASP A 510 10.67 -13.12 12.46
CA ASP A 510 10.72 -13.00 13.92
C ASP A 510 11.29 -14.31 14.54
N LEU A 511 10.88 -15.48 14.04
CA LEU A 511 11.43 -16.77 14.48
C LEU A 511 12.92 -16.89 14.14
N ALA A 512 13.33 -16.48 12.94
CA ALA A 512 14.73 -16.50 12.51
C ALA A 512 15.63 -15.67 13.42
N GLN A 513 15.19 -14.47 13.80
CA GLN A 513 15.91 -13.59 14.72
C GLN A 513 15.96 -14.19 16.13
N ALA A 514 14.85 -14.75 16.62
CA ALA A 514 14.82 -15.45 17.92
C ALA A 514 15.78 -16.64 17.94
N PHE A 515 15.78 -17.46 16.88
CA PHE A 515 16.64 -18.62 16.73
C PHE A 515 18.13 -18.24 16.80
N LEU A 516 18.55 -17.19 16.08
CA LEU A 516 19.93 -16.69 16.12
C LEU A 516 20.35 -16.16 17.49
N ASN A 517 19.43 -15.53 18.22
CA ASN A 517 19.69 -15.01 19.56
C ASN A 517 19.83 -16.12 20.60
N LEU A 518 19.05 -17.19 20.48
CA LEU A 518 19.05 -18.32 21.42
C LEU A 518 20.30 -19.20 21.26
N LYS A 519 20.89 -19.29 20.06
CA LYS A 519 22.09 -20.11 19.76
C LYS A 519 21.93 -21.59 20.12
N ILE A 520 20.73 -22.12 19.90
CA ILE A 520 20.35 -23.53 20.13
C ILE A 520 20.17 -24.27 18.81
N SER A 521 20.13 -25.60 18.84
CA SER A 521 19.81 -26.39 17.65
C SER A 521 18.31 -26.31 17.29
N PRO A 522 17.91 -26.64 16.05
CA PRO A 522 16.49 -26.75 15.67
C PRO A 522 15.71 -27.75 16.55
N GLU A 523 16.34 -28.88 16.90
CA GLU A 523 15.76 -29.91 17.76
C GLU A 523 15.56 -29.37 19.19
N GLU A 524 16.57 -28.71 19.75
CA GLU A 524 16.48 -28.07 21.06
C GLU A 524 15.40 -26.99 21.10
N LEU A 525 15.22 -26.22 20.02
CA LEU A 525 14.15 -25.23 19.88
C LEU A 525 12.78 -25.90 19.92
N VAL A 526 12.60 -27.02 19.21
CA VAL A 526 11.34 -27.77 19.16
C VAL A 526 11.01 -28.37 20.52
N ASP A 527 11.97 -29.07 21.15
CA ASP A 527 11.77 -29.78 22.41
C ASP A 527 11.52 -28.84 23.58
N ASN A 528 12.21 -27.69 23.62
CA ASN A 528 12.13 -26.72 24.71
C ASN A 528 11.19 -25.54 24.45
N ALA A 529 10.43 -25.54 23.35
CA ALA A 529 9.61 -24.41 22.90
C ALA A 529 8.66 -23.85 23.98
N SER A 530 8.23 -24.67 24.93
CA SER A 530 7.37 -24.30 26.06
C SER A 530 8.03 -23.34 27.05
N ASN A 531 9.35 -23.41 27.20
CA ASN A 531 10.13 -22.62 28.16
C ASN A 531 10.90 -21.45 27.51
N LEU A 532 10.92 -21.39 26.17
CA LEU A 532 11.67 -20.38 25.43
C LEU A 532 10.88 -19.08 25.23
N PRO A 533 11.52 -17.90 25.24
CA PRO A 533 10.86 -16.62 24.98
C PRO A 533 10.62 -16.44 23.47
N LEU A 534 9.60 -17.10 22.93
CA LEU A 534 9.25 -17.01 21.52
C LEU A 534 8.52 -15.69 21.18
N PRO A 535 8.74 -15.13 19.98
CA PRO A 535 8.00 -13.95 19.53
C PRO A 535 6.49 -14.19 19.52
N GLN A 536 5.73 -13.17 19.89
CA GLN A 536 4.26 -13.23 19.93
C GLN A 536 3.66 -13.64 18.58
N SER A 537 4.24 -13.18 17.47
CA SER A 537 3.80 -13.52 16.10
C SER A 537 3.90 -15.02 15.81
N VAL A 538 4.91 -15.71 16.33
CA VAL A 538 5.10 -17.16 16.21
C VAL A 538 4.07 -17.91 17.04
N VAL A 539 3.83 -17.45 18.27
CA VAL A 539 2.80 -18.02 19.14
C VAL A 539 1.42 -17.89 18.49
N GLU A 540 1.07 -16.70 18.01
CA GLU A 540 -0.22 -16.43 17.35
C GLU A 540 -0.40 -17.26 16.06
N TYR A 541 0.68 -17.47 15.29
CA TYR A 541 0.65 -18.37 14.15
C TYR A 541 0.26 -19.79 14.56
N PHE A 542 0.92 -20.38 15.56
CA PHE A 542 0.61 -21.73 16.04
C PHE A 542 -0.75 -21.83 16.75
N GLN A 543 -1.26 -20.72 17.28
CA GLN A 543 -2.64 -20.61 17.77
C GLN A 543 -3.68 -20.62 16.65
N GLY A 544 -3.28 -20.51 15.37
CA GLY A 544 -4.17 -20.47 14.22
C GLY A 544 -4.67 -19.07 13.85
N ALA A 545 -4.02 -18.00 14.35
CA ALA A 545 -4.47 -16.63 14.10
C ALA A 545 -4.45 -16.23 12.61
N LEU A 546 -3.60 -16.88 11.82
CA LEU A 546 -3.49 -16.68 10.37
C LEU A 546 -4.26 -17.73 9.55
N GLY A 547 -4.90 -18.70 10.20
CA GLY A 547 -5.35 -19.94 9.57
C GLY A 547 -4.27 -21.03 9.58
N PRO A 548 -4.65 -22.29 9.32
CA PRO A 548 -3.72 -23.38 9.14
C PRO A 548 -2.90 -23.20 7.84
N PRO A 549 -1.59 -23.55 7.85
CA PRO A 549 -0.82 -23.61 6.61
C PRO A 549 -1.26 -24.81 5.75
N PRO A 550 -0.91 -24.83 4.46
CA PRO A 550 -1.02 -26.04 3.65
C PRO A 550 -0.30 -27.19 4.35
N GLY A 551 -0.81 -28.42 4.31
CA GLY A 551 -0.21 -29.57 5.00
C GLY A 551 -0.31 -29.56 6.54
N GLY A 552 -0.93 -28.55 7.15
CA GLY A 552 -1.11 -28.47 8.60
C GLY A 552 0.14 -28.01 9.37
N PHE A 553 -0.03 -27.81 10.68
CA PHE A 553 1.05 -27.36 11.55
C PHE A 553 2.02 -28.50 11.92
N PRO A 554 3.32 -28.23 12.05
CA PRO A 554 4.29 -29.23 12.47
C PRO A 554 4.14 -29.60 13.95
N GLU A 555 4.05 -30.90 14.24
CA GLU A 555 4.06 -31.48 15.58
C GLU A 555 5.38 -32.24 15.82
N PRO A 556 5.93 -32.29 17.05
CA PRO A 556 5.36 -31.77 18.30
C PRO A 556 5.61 -30.26 18.55
N PHE A 557 6.18 -29.54 17.57
CA PHE A 557 6.59 -28.16 17.78
C PHE A 557 5.43 -27.25 18.17
N ARG A 558 4.30 -27.31 17.45
CA ARG A 558 3.09 -26.58 17.81
C ARG A 558 2.64 -26.89 19.23
N THR A 559 2.49 -28.17 19.58
CA THR A 559 2.09 -28.59 20.93
C THR A 559 2.99 -27.98 22.00
N ASN A 560 4.31 -27.98 21.79
CA ASN A 560 5.26 -27.41 22.73
C ASN A 560 5.16 -25.88 22.81
N VAL A 561 4.93 -25.20 21.68
CA VAL A 561 4.74 -23.73 21.65
C VAL A 561 3.48 -23.30 22.41
N LEU A 562 2.38 -24.06 22.30
CA LEU A 562 1.10 -23.70 22.91
C LEU A 562 1.04 -23.97 24.41
N LYS A 563 1.92 -24.82 24.94
CA LYS A 563 1.95 -25.18 26.36
C LYS A 563 2.19 -23.95 27.24
N GLY A 564 1.22 -23.63 28.10
CA GLY A 564 1.27 -22.47 28.99
C GLY A 564 1.00 -21.12 28.30
N ARG A 565 0.57 -21.12 27.04
CA ARG A 565 0.27 -19.90 26.25
C ARG A 565 -1.16 -19.94 25.67
N PRO A 566 -2.22 -19.95 26.51
CA PRO A 566 -3.58 -19.96 26.04
C PRO A 566 -3.98 -18.62 25.38
N LEU A 567 -5.02 -18.67 24.57
CA LEU A 567 -5.80 -17.52 24.16
C LEU A 567 -6.43 -16.83 25.38
N LYS A 568 -6.94 -15.61 25.17
CA LYS A 568 -7.54 -14.79 26.23
C LYS A 568 -8.77 -15.44 26.89
N ASP A 569 -9.44 -16.34 26.19
CA ASP A 569 -10.61 -17.09 26.65
C ASP A 569 -10.26 -18.45 27.29
N GLY A 570 -8.96 -18.77 27.41
CA GLY A 570 -8.47 -20.01 28.01
C GLY A 570 -8.29 -21.18 27.03
N ARG A 571 -8.75 -21.07 25.77
CA ARG A 571 -8.49 -22.09 24.74
C ARG A 571 -7.01 -22.09 24.33
N ALA A 572 -6.51 -23.22 23.83
CA ALA A 572 -5.14 -23.28 23.33
C ALA A 572 -4.98 -22.64 21.94
N MET A 573 -6.02 -22.67 21.11
CA MET A 573 -5.99 -22.27 19.70
C MET A 573 -7.40 -21.93 19.18
N PHE A 574 -7.48 -21.30 18.01
CA PHE A 574 -8.74 -21.02 17.31
C PHE A 574 -9.28 -22.29 16.60
N GLU A 575 -10.61 -22.44 16.56
CA GLU A 575 -11.31 -23.57 15.91
C GLU A 575 -11.88 -23.16 14.54
N GLY A 576 -11.11 -22.37 13.78
CA GLY A 576 -11.51 -21.83 12.48
C GLY A 576 -10.94 -20.44 12.24
N ARG A 577 -11.62 -19.63 11.41
CA ARG A 577 -11.21 -18.25 11.16
C ARG A 577 -11.47 -17.39 12.39
N PRO A 578 -10.45 -16.73 12.98
CA PRO A 578 -10.63 -15.93 14.19
C PRO A 578 -11.69 -14.82 14.06
N GLY A 579 -11.89 -14.29 12.85
CA GLY A 579 -12.87 -13.22 12.59
C GLY A 579 -14.32 -13.67 12.63
N ALA A 580 -14.59 -14.96 12.40
CA ALA A 580 -15.94 -15.52 12.45
C ALA A 580 -16.49 -15.57 13.88
N GLU A 581 -15.61 -15.61 14.89
CA GLU A 581 -15.98 -15.60 16.31
C GLU A 581 -16.31 -14.17 16.81
N LEU A 582 -15.95 -13.13 16.04
CA LEU A 582 -16.16 -11.75 16.46
C LEU A 582 -17.59 -11.30 16.18
N LYS A 583 -18.21 -10.66 17.19
CA LYS A 583 -19.50 -10.00 17.02
C LYS A 583 -19.42 -8.93 15.94
N SER A 584 -20.47 -8.81 15.15
CA SER A 584 -20.60 -7.77 14.14
C SER A 584 -20.32 -6.39 14.74
N TYR A 585 -19.56 -5.60 14.00
CA TYR A 585 -19.17 -4.26 14.43
C TYR A 585 -20.35 -3.29 14.35
N ASP A 586 -20.64 -2.55 15.43
CA ASP A 586 -21.69 -1.52 15.46
C ASP A 586 -21.17 -0.19 14.89
N PHE A 587 -21.42 0.02 13.59
CA PHE A 587 -21.03 1.25 12.89
C PHE A 587 -21.79 2.49 13.38
N THR A 588 -23.03 2.34 13.87
CA THR A 588 -23.86 3.48 14.28
C THR A 588 -23.33 4.08 15.58
N THR A 589 -23.04 3.24 16.58
CA THR A 589 -22.43 3.70 17.84
C THR A 589 -21.02 4.24 17.61
N ALA A 590 -20.24 3.59 16.74
CA ALA A 590 -18.89 4.06 16.39
C ALA A 590 -18.92 5.47 15.75
N GLU A 591 -19.84 5.70 14.82
CA GLU A 591 -20.03 7.02 14.19
C GLU A 591 -20.42 8.09 15.23
N ALA A 592 -21.35 7.78 16.13
CA ALA A 592 -21.77 8.72 17.18
C ALA A 592 -20.59 9.09 18.10
N ASN A 593 -19.79 8.10 18.50
CA ASN A 593 -18.60 8.30 19.32
C ASN A 593 -17.54 9.16 18.61
N LEU A 594 -17.31 8.93 17.31
CA LEU A 594 -16.40 9.73 16.50
C LEU A 594 -16.85 11.19 16.39
N LYS A 595 -18.14 11.42 16.11
CA LYS A 595 -18.72 12.77 16.08
C LYS A 595 -18.59 13.48 17.43
N LYS A 596 -18.76 12.75 18.55
CA LYS A 596 -18.57 13.29 19.89
C LYS A 596 -17.11 13.66 20.18
N ALA A 597 -16.16 12.82 19.77
CA ALA A 597 -14.74 13.01 20.03
C ALA A 597 -14.11 14.14 19.20
N TYR A 598 -14.53 14.30 17.95
CA TYR A 598 -13.87 15.19 16.97
C TYR A 598 -14.77 16.28 16.37
N GLY A 599 -16.06 16.31 16.73
CA GLY A 599 -17.06 17.23 16.17
C GLY A 599 -17.68 16.73 14.86
N THR A 600 -18.76 17.38 14.43
CA THR A 600 -19.31 17.19 13.08
C THR A 600 -18.56 18.08 12.08
N ARG A 601 -18.47 17.67 10.81
CA ARG A 601 -17.95 18.54 9.73
C ARG A 601 -18.69 19.88 9.80
N GLY A 602 -18.00 20.94 10.23
CA GLY A 602 -18.57 22.29 10.43
C GLY A 602 -18.65 22.81 11.88
N SER A 603 -18.47 22.01 12.93
CA SER A 603 -18.47 22.55 14.30
C SER A 603 -17.10 23.11 14.70
N ARG A 604 -16.97 24.43 14.68
CA ARG A 604 -15.83 25.21 15.19
C ARG A 604 -15.45 24.74 16.61
N LYS A 605 -14.13 24.67 16.86
CA LYS A 605 -13.42 24.44 18.14
C LYS A 605 -13.07 22.97 18.48
N ARG A 606 -11.95 22.48 17.93
CA ARG A 606 -10.71 22.06 18.66
C ARG A 606 -9.94 20.93 17.94
N LYS A 607 -8.63 21.16 17.80
CA LYS A 607 -7.51 20.18 17.76
C LYS A 607 -7.71 18.88 16.96
N CYS A 608 -7.84 18.96 15.64
CA CYS A 608 -7.19 17.97 14.77
C CYS A 608 -7.10 18.48 13.33
N SER A 609 -6.03 19.21 13.02
CA SER A 609 -5.63 19.53 11.64
C SER A 609 -5.05 18.33 10.87
N ARG A 610 -5.32 17.09 11.31
CA ARG A 610 -4.62 15.89 10.84
C ARG A 610 -5.46 14.88 10.05
N MET A 611 -6.75 15.09 9.81
CA MET A 611 -7.54 14.15 8.99
C MET A 611 -8.59 14.90 8.17
N ARG A 612 -8.27 15.20 6.91
CA ARG A 612 -9.25 15.50 5.86
C ARG A 612 -9.88 14.19 5.40
N CYS A 613 -10.66 13.57 6.28
CA CYS A 613 -11.41 12.38 5.95
C CYS A 613 -12.87 12.78 5.89
N THR A 614 -13.55 12.39 4.81
CA THR A 614 -15.02 12.46 4.72
C THR A 614 -15.65 11.71 5.90
N PRO A 615 -16.88 12.05 6.34
CA PRO A 615 -17.59 11.30 7.37
C PRO A 615 -17.71 9.80 7.07
N LYS A 616 -17.66 9.40 5.78
CA LYS A 616 -17.62 8.01 5.31
C LYS A 616 -16.27 7.33 5.59
N SER A 617 -15.15 7.97 5.24
CA SER A 617 -13.81 7.41 5.45
C SER A 617 -13.43 7.33 6.94
N LEU A 618 -13.77 8.33 7.76
CA LEU A 618 -13.55 8.33 9.23
C LEU A 618 -14.10 7.08 9.95
N LYS A 619 -15.21 6.50 9.45
CA LYS A 619 -15.88 5.31 10.01
C LYS A 619 -15.03 4.04 9.92
N ILE A 620 -14.25 3.88 8.87
CA ILE A 620 -13.41 2.69 8.66
C ILE A 620 -12.00 2.97 9.18
N LEU A 621 -11.46 4.15 8.88
CA LEU A 621 -10.16 4.67 9.31
C LEU A 621 -9.87 4.47 10.79
N TRP A 622 -10.78 4.95 11.64
CA TRP A 622 -10.53 4.99 13.06
C TRP A 622 -10.70 3.62 13.68
N ASN A 623 -11.54 2.78 13.07
CA ASN A 623 -11.78 1.41 13.52
C ASN A 623 -10.65 0.48 13.11
N LEU A 624 -10.12 0.59 11.88
CA LEU A 624 -8.89 -0.10 11.50
C LEU A 624 -7.70 0.39 12.34
N ARG A 625 -7.57 1.70 12.61
CA ARG A 625 -6.46 2.25 13.41
C ARG A 625 -6.55 1.91 14.91
N ARG A 626 -7.74 1.90 15.51
CA ARG A 626 -7.94 1.57 16.93
C ARG A 626 -7.92 0.07 17.22
N LEU A 627 -8.26 -0.76 16.22
CA LEU A 627 -8.09 -2.21 16.32
C LEU A 627 -6.63 -2.65 16.06
N THR A 628 -5.85 -1.85 15.33
CA THR A 628 -4.42 -2.12 15.06
C THR A 628 -3.45 -1.51 16.08
N ALA A 629 -3.83 -0.44 16.80
CA ALA A 629 -2.97 0.18 17.80
C ALA A 629 -3.06 -0.56 19.14
N ARG A 630 -2.11 -1.48 19.40
CA ARG A 630 -1.51 -1.58 20.74
C ARG A 630 -0.54 -0.39 20.86
N ASP A 631 -0.78 0.44 21.85
CA ASP A 631 0.08 1.50 22.41
C ASP A 631 1.37 1.86 21.63
N HIS A 632 1.31 2.89 20.78
CA HIS A 632 2.45 3.71 20.41
C HIS A 632 2.05 5.18 20.24
#